data_AF-A0A6P1ZBA6-F1
#
_entry.id   AF-A0A6P1ZBA6-F1
#
_cell.length_a   1.000
_cell.length_b   1.000
_cell.length_c   1.000
_cell.angle_alpha   90.00
_cell.angle_beta   90.00
_cell.angle_gamma   90.00
#
_symmetry.space_group_name_H-M   'P 1'
#
loop_
_entity.id
_entity.type
_entity.pdbx_description
1 polymer ?
#
loop_
_entity_poly.entity_id
_entity_poly.type
_entity_poly.pdbx_seq_one_letter_code
_entity_poly.pdbx_strand_id
1 'polypeptide(L)'
;VVLAAQTGKAAKGLEEVRGRSGNTIQSMLGYDGNGFSRSKENPIDADVLVVDEFWMVDVPVAWHLFEAVDLSRTTVLLVGDHNQLPPGGHGNILSDLIQTLAIPSFILEKVVREPCVLKENCTDFLKGEGSTPRGASPCGCRDRHLVDPGIYKMAARSFLLELLQELLDALMVDIIKHVQVLNPTD
;
A
#
# COMPACT_ATOMS: atom_id res chain seq x y z
N VAL A 1 15.30 11.79 15.75
CA VAL A 1 14.31 11.46 14.70
C VAL A 1 14.46 9.99 14.34
N VAL A 2 13.40 9.22 14.46
CA VAL A 2 13.35 7.79 14.08
C VAL A 2 12.42 7.63 12.87
N LEU A 3 12.83 6.79 11.94
CA LEU A 3 12.07 6.45 10.73
C LEU A 3 11.66 4.99 10.79
N ALA A 4 10.37 4.74 10.61
CA ALA A 4 9.80 3.39 10.59
C ALA A 4 8.87 3.21 9.40
N ALA A 5 8.70 1.98 8.93
CA ALA A 5 7.67 1.60 7.97
C ALA A 5 7.13 0.20 8.25
N GLN A 6 5.98 -0.16 7.69
CA GLN A 6 5.41 -1.49 7.92
C GLN A 6 6.27 -2.61 7.29
N THR A 7 6.84 -2.38 6.10
CA THR A 7 7.60 -3.40 5.37
C THR A 7 9.09 -3.08 5.31
N GLY A 8 9.93 -4.12 5.24
CA GLY A 8 11.38 -3.96 5.07
C GLY A 8 11.75 -3.23 3.77
N LYS A 9 10.95 -3.38 2.71
CA LYS A 9 11.16 -2.67 1.45
C LYS A 9 10.95 -1.16 1.61
N ALA A 10 9.86 -0.76 2.28
CA ALA A 10 9.59 0.65 2.57
C ALA A 10 10.64 1.24 3.53
N ALA A 11 11.02 0.47 4.56
CA ALA A 11 12.08 0.86 5.50
C ALA A 11 13.41 1.13 4.78
N LYS A 12 13.82 0.24 3.87
CA LYS A 12 15.02 0.44 3.04
C LYS A 12 14.89 1.66 2.11
N GLY A 13 13.71 1.90 1.54
CA GLY A 13 13.44 3.10 0.75
C GLY A 13 13.64 4.40 1.55
N LEU A 14 13.23 4.42 2.83
CA LEU A 14 13.49 5.54 3.72
C LEU A 14 14.99 5.78 3.94
N GLU A 15 15.79 4.70 4.02
CA GLU A 15 17.25 4.79 4.15
C GLU A 15 17.89 5.45 2.94
N GLU A 16 17.49 5.02 1.73
CA GLU A 16 18.04 5.52 0.48
C GLU A 16 17.74 7.02 0.27
N VAL A 17 16.55 7.47 0.66
CA VAL A 17 16.13 8.88 0.50
C VAL A 17 16.74 9.80 1.56
N ARG A 18 16.91 9.32 2.80
CA ARG A 18 17.28 10.17 3.96
C ARG A 18 18.69 9.94 4.50
N GLY A 19 19.39 8.90 4.07
CA GLY A 19 20.73 8.55 4.57
C GLY A 19 20.74 8.17 6.06
N ARG A 20 19.62 7.71 6.61
CA ARG A 20 19.44 7.31 8.01
C ARG A 20 18.82 5.94 8.06
N SER A 21 19.16 5.12 9.06
CA SER A 21 18.58 3.78 9.20
C SER A 21 17.06 3.84 9.34
N GLY A 22 16.39 3.02 8.53
CA GLY A 22 14.96 2.88 8.44
C GLY A 22 14.62 1.51 9.00
N ASN A 23 13.76 1.48 10.01
CA ASN A 23 13.39 0.22 10.66
C ASN A 23 12.02 -0.24 10.20
N THR A 24 11.76 -1.54 10.26
CA THR A 24 10.35 -1.97 10.30
C THR A 24 9.75 -1.58 11.65
N ILE A 25 8.44 -1.34 11.71
CA ILE A 25 7.76 -1.05 12.99
C ILE A 25 8.07 -2.16 14.02
N GLN A 26 8.00 -3.42 13.60
CA GLN A 26 8.31 -4.58 14.45
C GLN A 26 9.76 -4.56 14.96
N SER A 27 10.73 -4.28 14.09
CA SER A 27 12.14 -4.21 14.51
C SER A 27 12.39 -3.04 15.46
N MET A 28 11.76 -1.89 15.22
CA MET A 28 11.84 -0.72 16.09
C MET A 28 11.26 -0.99 17.48
N LEU A 29 10.13 -1.69 17.55
CA LEU A 29 9.50 -2.13 18.80
C LEU A 29 10.25 -3.30 19.46
N GLY A 30 11.26 -3.87 18.79
CA GLY A 30 12.05 -5.00 19.24
C GLY A 30 11.19 -6.26 19.41
N TYR A 31 10.43 -6.61 18.38
CA TYR A 31 9.66 -7.84 18.33
C TYR A 31 10.59 -9.06 18.23
N ASP A 32 10.45 -10.01 19.15
CA ASP A 32 11.29 -11.23 19.20
C ASP A 32 10.54 -12.50 18.75
N GLY A 33 9.30 -12.37 18.26
CA GLY A 33 8.42 -13.47 17.92
C GLY A 33 7.40 -13.82 19.02
N ASN A 34 7.63 -13.39 20.26
CA ASN A 34 6.73 -13.63 21.39
C ASN A 34 6.13 -12.32 21.94
N GLY A 35 6.87 -11.22 21.87
CA GLY A 35 6.41 -9.93 22.37
C GLY A 35 7.25 -8.76 21.88
N PHE A 36 6.82 -7.56 22.26
CA PHE A 36 7.52 -6.32 21.98
C PHE A 36 8.31 -5.86 23.20
N SER A 37 9.56 -5.47 22.98
CA SER A 37 10.45 -4.96 24.04
C SER A 37 10.17 -3.50 24.44
N ARG A 38 9.54 -2.74 23.54
CA ARG A 38 9.15 -1.34 23.76
C ARG A 38 7.72 -1.28 24.27
N SER A 39 7.50 -0.44 25.28
CA SER A 39 6.22 -0.25 25.96
C SER A 39 6.16 1.15 26.56
N LYS A 40 5.12 1.44 27.34
CA LYS A 40 5.01 2.68 28.11
C LYS A 40 6.15 2.86 29.13
N GLU A 41 6.64 1.79 29.73
CA GLU A 41 7.74 1.80 30.70
C GLU A 41 9.12 1.85 30.03
N ASN A 42 9.20 1.44 28.76
CA ASN A 42 10.39 1.47 27.94
C ASN A 42 10.06 2.08 26.57
N PRO A 43 9.82 3.41 26.51
CA PRO A 43 9.34 4.06 25.30
C PRO A 43 10.41 4.07 24.20
N ILE A 44 9.96 4.36 22.98
CA ILE A 44 10.82 4.64 21.83
C ILE A 44 11.60 5.92 22.12
N ASP A 45 12.93 5.84 22.07
CA ASP A 45 13.80 7.00 22.27
C ASP A 45 13.84 7.87 21.00
N ALA A 46 12.85 8.75 20.85
CA ALA A 46 12.74 9.65 19.71
C ALA A 46 12.07 10.98 20.07
N ASP A 47 12.61 12.10 19.60
CA ASP A 47 11.90 13.39 19.65
C ASP A 47 10.86 13.52 18.53
N VAL A 48 11.12 12.85 17.40
CA VAL A 48 10.20 12.76 16.26
C VAL A 48 10.21 11.33 15.73
N LEU A 49 9.03 10.75 15.59
CA LEU A 49 8.80 9.43 14.99
C LEU A 49 8.01 9.62 13.69
N VAL A 50 8.59 9.19 12.57
CA VAL A 50 7.90 9.17 11.27
C VAL A 50 7.60 7.74 10.90
N VAL A 51 6.34 7.44 10.61
CA VAL A 51 5.90 6.11 10.19
C VAL A 51 5.35 6.19 8.76
N ASP A 52 6.07 5.60 7.82
CA ASP A 52 5.69 5.53 6.41
C ASP A 52 4.88 4.28 6.09
N GLU A 53 4.11 4.34 5.02
CA GLU A 53 3.16 3.29 4.60
C GLU A 53 2.19 2.88 5.73
N PHE A 54 1.72 3.84 6.52
CA PHE A 54 0.86 3.58 7.69
C PHE A 54 -0.49 2.96 7.33
N TRP A 55 -0.94 3.07 6.08
CA TRP A 55 -2.14 2.40 5.57
C TRP A 55 -2.06 0.87 5.71
N MET A 56 -0.85 0.31 5.80
CA MET A 56 -0.63 -1.13 5.98
C MET A 56 -0.68 -1.59 7.45
N VAL A 57 -0.85 -0.68 8.41
CA VAL A 57 -0.75 -0.99 9.84
C VAL A 57 -2.11 -1.35 10.42
N ASP A 58 -2.18 -2.53 11.03
CA ASP A 58 -3.39 -3.04 11.69
C ASP A 58 -3.49 -2.60 13.16
N VAL A 59 -4.65 -2.86 13.77
CA VAL A 59 -4.94 -2.43 15.15
C VAL A 59 -3.94 -2.98 16.18
N PRO A 60 -3.57 -4.27 16.20
CA PRO A 60 -2.59 -4.79 17.16
C PRO A 60 -1.22 -4.13 17.06
N VAL A 61 -0.68 -3.94 15.85
CA VAL A 61 0.62 -3.28 15.68
C VAL A 61 0.54 -1.80 16.07
N ALA A 62 -0.54 -1.12 15.70
CA ALA A 62 -0.76 0.27 16.08
C ALA A 62 -0.90 0.46 17.59
N TRP A 63 -1.58 -0.47 18.28
CA TRP A 63 -1.70 -0.46 19.74
C TRP A 63 -0.31 -0.45 20.41
N HIS A 64 0.54 -1.41 20.06
CA HIS A 64 1.88 -1.50 20.63
C HIS A 64 2.78 -0.33 20.21
N LEU A 65 2.61 0.16 18.98
CA LEU A 65 3.32 1.34 18.51
C LEU A 65 3.00 2.56 19.38
N PHE A 66 1.72 2.87 19.58
CA PHE A 66 1.30 4.06 20.33
C PHE A 66 1.51 3.92 21.84
N GLU A 67 1.40 2.71 22.38
CA GLU A 67 1.75 2.41 23.78
C GLU A 67 3.23 2.71 24.07
N ALA A 68 4.11 2.49 23.08
CA ALA A 68 5.54 2.73 23.18
C ALA A 68 5.96 4.18 22.89
N VAL A 69 5.03 5.10 22.64
CA VAL A 69 5.35 6.52 22.39
C VAL A 69 5.28 7.32 23.68
N ASP A 70 6.35 8.07 23.98
CA ASP A 70 6.32 9.07 25.06
C ASP A 70 5.66 10.37 24.56
N LEU A 71 4.36 10.52 24.83
CA LEU A 71 3.57 11.69 24.43
C LEU A 71 4.06 13.02 25.01
N SER A 72 4.91 13.02 26.05
CA SER A 72 5.46 14.25 26.62
C SER A 72 6.64 14.82 25.82
N ARG A 73 7.26 13.99 24.98
CA ARG A 73 8.51 14.31 24.26
C ARG A 73 8.40 14.08 22.76
N THR A 74 7.73 13.01 22.34
CA THR A 74 7.77 12.51 20.97
C THR A 74 6.64 13.12 20.13
N THR A 75 7.00 13.76 19.02
CA THR A 75 6.05 14.10 17.96
C THR A 75 5.92 12.94 16.98
N VAL A 76 4.70 12.47 16.72
CA VAL A 76 4.44 11.38 15.76
C VAL A 76 3.89 11.94 14.45
N LEU A 77 4.49 11.54 13.33
CA LEU A 77 4.02 11.83 11.98
C LEU A 77 3.68 10.52 11.27
N LEU A 78 2.40 10.33 10.97
CA LEU A 78 1.92 9.19 10.21
C LEU A 78 1.83 9.59 8.73
N VAL A 79 2.43 8.79 7.86
CA VAL A 79 2.46 9.01 6.41
C VAL A 79 1.92 7.77 5.72
N GLY A 80 1.04 7.97 4.75
CA GLY A 80 0.47 6.89 3.96
C GLY A 80 -0.50 7.42 2.92
N ASP A 81 -0.90 6.54 2.01
CA ASP A 81 -1.92 6.82 1.02
C ASP A 81 -3.26 6.20 1.47
N HIS A 82 -4.24 7.06 1.75
CA HIS A 82 -5.58 6.64 2.17
C HIS A 82 -6.39 5.95 1.06
N ASN A 83 -5.94 6.03 -0.19
CA ASN A 83 -6.56 5.36 -1.32
C ASN A 83 -5.96 3.99 -1.63
N GLN A 84 -4.91 3.57 -0.91
CA GLN A 84 -4.40 2.21 -1.01
C GLN A 84 -5.33 1.22 -0.31
N LEU A 85 -5.10 -0.07 -0.58
CA LEU A 85 -5.88 -1.16 0.01
C LEU A 85 -5.81 -1.08 1.55
N PRO A 86 -6.86 -1.48 2.27
CA PRO A 86 -6.79 -1.58 3.72
C PRO A 86 -5.69 -2.58 4.14
N PRO A 87 -5.22 -2.51 5.40
CA PRO A 87 -4.29 -3.51 5.90
C PRO A 87 -4.97 -4.89 5.87
N GLY A 88 -4.19 -5.96 5.68
CA GLY A 88 -4.72 -7.33 5.70
C GLY A 88 -5.17 -7.80 7.09
N GLY A 89 -4.81 -7.05 8.14
CA GLY A 89 -5.28 -7.28 9.51
C GLY A 89 -6.57 -6.52 9.81
N HIS A 90 -6.96 -6.49 11.09
CA HIS A 90 -8.19 -5.84 11.51
C HIS A 90 -8.04 -4.32 11.60
N GLY A 91 -9.07 -3.60 11.13
CA GLY A 91 -9.22 -2.15 11.23
C GLY A 91 -8.55 -1.36 10.10
N ASN A 92 -9.04 -0.15 9.82
CA ASN A 92 -8.46 0.75 8.83
C ASN A 92 -8.11 2.10 9.46
N ILE A 93 -7.08 2.07 10.30
CA ILE A 93 -6.77 3.17 11.22
C ILE A 93 -6.47 4.46 10.47
N LEU A 94 -5.70 4.42 9.38
CA LEU A 94 -5.38 5.63 8.63
C LEU A 94 -6.65 6.29 8.06
N SER A 95 -7.52 5.50 7.44
CA SER A 95 -8.79 6.00 6.91
C SER A 95 -9.68 6.56 8.04
N ASP A 96 -9.80 5.83 9.15
CA ASP A 96 -10.61 6.24 10.30
C ASP A 96 -10.11 7.56 10.89
N LEU A 97 -8.80 7.73 11.05
CA LEU A 97 -8.18 8.97 11.55
C LEU A 97 -8.46 10.16 10.62
N ILE A 98 -8.39 9.96 9.30
CA ILE A 98 -8.66 11.00 8.30
C ILE A 98 -10.14 11.37 8.28
N GLN A 99 -11.04 10.37 8.29
CA GLN A 99 -12.50 10.59 8.22
C GLN A 99 -13.05 11.24 9.49
N THR A 100 -12.55 10.84 10.65
CA THR A 100 -13.01 11.35 11.95
C THR A 100 -12.35 12.67 12.34
N LEU A 101 -11.26 13.05 11.66
CA LEU A 101 -10.40 14.18 12.03
C LEU A 101 -9.92 14.11 13.48
N ALA A 102 -9.75 12.88 14.01
CA ALA A 102 -9.32 12.66 15.39
C ALA A 102 -7.92 13.23 15.69
N ILE A 103 -7.09 13.37 14.64
CA ILE A 103 -5.79 14.02 14.70
C ILE A 103 -5.64 15.04 13.57
N PRO A 104 -4.78 16.07 13.72
CA PRO A 104 -4.45 16.99 12.63
C PRO A 104 -3.95 16.21 11.41
N SER A 105 -4.70 16.32 10.32
CA SER A 105 -4.48 15.55 9.10
C SER A 105 -4.38 16.51 7.91
N PHE A 106 -3.48 16.22 6.97
CA PHE A 106 -3.32 17.01 5.75
C PHE A 106 -3.22 16.09 4.55
N ILE A 107 -4.05 16.32 3.54
CA ILE A 107 -4.07 15.54 2.29
C ILE A 107 -3.29 16.31 1.22
N LEU A 108 -2.27 15.68 0.66
CA LEU A 108 -1.47 16.26 -0.42
C LEU A 108 -2.16 16.02 -1.78
N GLU A 109 -2.76 17.06 -2.35
CA GLU A 109 -3.50 16.96 -3.62
C GLU A 109 -2.61 17.13 -4.86
N LYS A 110 -1.46 17.81 -4.72
CA LYS A 110 -0.60 18.15 -5.86
C LYS A 110 0.35 17.01 -6.21
N VAL A 111 0.12 16.35 -7.35
CA VAL A 111 1.02 15.33 -7.89
C VAL A 111 2.16 15.98 -8.70
N VAL A 112 3.39 15.90 -8.18
CA VAL A 112 4.61 16.51 -8.78
C VAL A 112 5.40 15.53 -9.66
N ARG A 113 4.89 14.33 -9.91
CA ARG A 113 5.50 13.37 -10.86
C ARG A 113 5.18 13.78 -12.30
N GLU A 114 6.13 13.51 -13.21
CA GLU A 114 5.94 13.71 -14.65
C GLU A 114 4.65 13.04 -15.13
N PRO A 115 3.88 13.69 -16.03
CA PRO A 115 2.66 13.11 -16.54
C PRO A 115 2.97 11.81 -17.29
N CYS A 116 2.35 10.73 -16.85
CA CYS A 116 2.44 9.44 -17.50
C CYS A 116 1.07 8.77 -17.50
N VAL A 117 0.89 7.79 -18.38
CA VAL A 117 -0.37 7.06 -18.56
C VAL A 117 -0.87 6.45 -17.25
N LEU A 118 0.02 5.98 -16.37
CA LEU A 118 -0.36 5.44 -15.06
C LEU A 118 -1.02 6.49 -14.16
N LYS A 119 -0.53 7.73 -14.14
CA LYS A 119 -1.07 8.83 -13.34
C LYS A 119 -2.51 9.16 -13.73
N GLU A 120 -2.76 9.26 -15.04
CA GLU A 120 -4.11 9.52 -15.57
C GLU A 120 -5.08 8.42 -15.14
N ASN A 121 -4.67 7.16 -15.35
CA ASN A 121 -5.52 6.01 -15.02
C ASN A 121 -5.84 5.90 -13.52
N CYS A 122 -4.86 6.16 -12.64
CA CYS A 122 -5.12 6.19 -11.20
C CYS A 122 -6.09 7.31 -10.84
N THR A 123 -5.94 8.50 -11.45
CA THR A 123 -6.83 9.64 -11.19
C THR A 123 -8.27 9.32 -11.63
N ASP A 124 -8.42 8.73 -12.81
CA ASP A 124 -9.71 8.32 -13.38
C ASP A 124 -10.40 7.26 -12.49
N PHE A 125 -9.62 6.26 -12.04
CA PHE A 125 -10.11 5.25 -11.10
C PHE A 125 -10.62 5.86 -9.79
N LEU A 126 -9.88 6.80 -9.20
CA LEU A 126 -10.26 7.46 -7.95
C LEU A 126 -11.51 8.34 -8.10
N LYS A 127 -11.77 8.89 -9.29
CA LYS A 127 -12.99 9.67 -9.58
C LYS A 127 -14.23 8.79 -9.83
N GLY A 128 -14.08 7.46 -9.85
CA GLY A 128 -15.12 6.55 -10.33
C GLY A 128 -15.36 6.67 -11.84
N GLU A 129 -14.53 7.44 -12.54
CA GLU A 129 -14.49 7.56 -13.99
C GLU A 129 -13.61 6.42 -14.51
N GLY A 130 -13.94 5.17 -14.17
CA GLY A 130 -13.17 4.01 -14.61
C GLY A 130 -12.90 4.11 -16.09
N SER A 131 -11.64 4.43 -16.45
CA SER A 131 -11.28 4.76 -17.81
C SER A 131 -11.71 3.59 -18.69
N THR A 132 -12.61 3.85 -19.63
CA THR A 132 -12.86 2.92 -20.74
C THR A 132 -11.50 2.60 -21.36
N PRO A 133 -11.23 1.33 -21.70
CA PRO A 133 -9.93 0.94 -22.22
C PRO A 133 -9.61 1.86 -23.41
N ARG A 134 -8.49 2.59 -23.33
CA ARG A 134 -7.97 3.32 -24.49
C ARG A 134 -7.85 2.30 -25.62
N GLY A 135 -8.42 2.68 -26.76
CA GLY A 135 -8.73 1.79 -27.88
C GLY A 135 -7.56 0.88 -28.24
N ALA A 136 -7.93 -0.32 -28.71
CA ALA A 136 -6.99 -1.34 -29.15
C ALA A 136 -5.81 -0.73 -29.91
N SER A 137 -4.62 -1.22 -29.61
CA SER A 137 -3.46 -0.96 -30.46
C SER A 137 -3.78 -1.31 -31.92
N PRO A 138 -3.08 -0.74 -32.92
CA PRO A 138 -3.36 -1.00 -34.33
C PRO A 138 -3.38 -2.49 -34.73
N CYS A 139 -2.79 -3.36 -33.91
CA CYS A 139 -2.79 -4.82 -34.08
C CYS A 139 -3.97 -5.54 -33.41
N GLY A 140 -4.91 -4.83 -32.78
CA GLY A 140 -6.05 -5.43 -32.09
C GLY A 140 -5.76 -5.87 -30.64
N CYS A 141 -4.50 -5.86 -30.19
CA CYS A 141 -4.17 -6.14 -28.80
C CYS A 141 -4.73 -5.04 -27.88
N ARG A 142 -5.49 -5.45 -26.86
CA ARG A 142 -5.92 -4.59 -25.77
C ARG A 142 -4.96 -4.76 -24.60
N ASP A 143 -4.44 -3.65 -24.09
CA ASP A 143 -3.53 -3.69 -22.93
C ASP A 143 -4.27 -3.93 -21.61
N ARG A 144 -5.62 -3.90 -21.62
CA ARG A 144 -6.46 -4.00 -20.43
C ARG A 144 -7.79 -4.68 -20.72
N HIS A 145 -8.17 -5.56 -19.79
CA HIS A 145 -9.45 -6.23 -19.79
C HIS A 145 -10.15 -5.99 -18.45
N LEU A 146 -11.34 -5.36 -18.51
CA LEU A 146 -12.22 -5.18 -17.35
C LEU A 146 -13.37 -6.18 -17.48
N VAL A 147 -13.57 -6.99 -16.44
CA VAL A 147 -14.61 -8.03 -16.39
C VAL A 147 -15.62 -7.63 -15.33
N ASP A 148 -16.90 -7.61 -15.70
CA ASP A 148 -17.97 -7.30 -14.76
C ASP A 148 -18.01 -8.35 -13.62
N PRO A 149 -18.05 -7.94 -12.34
CA PRO A 149 -18.13 -8.86 -11.20
C PRO A 149 -19.32 -9.83 -11.24
N GLY A 150 -20.37 -9.54 -12.00
CA GLY A 150 -21.54 -10.41 -12.20
C GLY A 150 -21.24 -11.71 -12.97
N ILE A 151 -20.03 -11.87 -13.48
CA ILE A 151 -19.61 -13.04 -14.24
C ILE A 151 -19.32 -14.21 -13.29
N TYR A 152 -20.15 -15.26 -13.33
CA TYR A 152 -20.00 -16.49 -12.55
C TYR A 152 -18.56 -17.04 -12.62
N LYS A 153 -18.06 -17.66 -11.53
CA LYS A 153 -16.70 -18.25 -11.42
C LYS A 153 -16.23 -19.03 -12.66
N MET A 154 -17.13 -19.75 -13.32
CA MET A 154 -16.82 -20.49 -14.55
C MET A 154 -16.50 -19.58 -15.73
N ALA A 155 -17.22 -18.47 -15.88
CA ALA A 155 -17.01 -17.51 -16.94
C ALA A 155 -15.77 -16.64 -16.67
N ALA A 156 -15.43 -16.34 -15.42
CA ALA A 156 -14.13 -15.73 -15.08
C ALA A 156 -12.95 -16.65 -15.43
N ARG A 157 -13.08 -17.96 -15.17
CA ARG A 157 -12.08 -18.97 -15.57
C ARG A 157 -11.94 -19.06 -17.08
N SER A 158 -13.04 -19.17 -17.82
CA SER A 158 -12.99 -19.21 -19.30
C SER A 158 -12.38 -17.94 -19.86
N PHE A 159 -12.77 -16.79 -19.34
CA PHE A 159 -12.20 -15.49 -19.72
C PHE A 159 -10.69 -15.43 -19.48
N LEU A 160 -10.20 -15.84 -18.31
CA LEU A 160 -8.77 -15.87 -18.02
C LEU A 160 -8.00 -16.80 -18.96
N LEU A 161 -8.57 -17.95 -19.33
CA LEU A 161 -7.96 -18.89 -20.26
C LEU A 161 -7.89 -18.31 -21.68
N GLU A 162 -8.98 -17.70 -22.15
CA GLU A 162 -9.03 -17.01 -23.45
C GLU A 162 -8.03 -15.84 -23.50
N LEU A 163 -8.03 -15.01 -22.46
CA LEU A 163 -7.10 -13.89 -22.34
C LEU A 163 -5.63 -14.35 -22.35
N LEU A 164 -5.30 -15.37 -21.55
CA LEU A 164 -3.95 -15.91 -21.49
C LEU A 164 -3.54 -16.48 -22.85
N GLN A 165 -4.43 -17.19 -23.53
CA GLN A 165 -4.15 -17.79 -24.83
C GLN A 165 -3.87 -16.71 -25.90
N GLU A 166 -4.69 -15.66 -25.96
CA GLU A 166 -4.45 -14.52 -26.86
C GLU A 166 -3.15 -13.78 -26.53
N LEU A 167 -2.84 -13.55 -25.25
CA LEU A 167 -1.63 -12.86 -24.83
C LEU A 167 -0.35 -13.68 -25.08
N LEU A 168 -0.42 -15.01 -24.93
CA LEU A 168 0.71 -15.90 -25.19
C LEU A 168 1.11 -15.87 -26.66
N ASP A 169 0.12 -15.96 -27.54
CA ASP A 169 0.30 -15.93 -28.98
C ASP A 169 0.83 -14.56 -29.45
N ALA A 170 0.41 -13.47 -28.80
CA ALA A 170 0.81 -12.12 -29.16
C ALA A 170 2.18 -11.69 -28.60
N LEU A 171 2.56 -12.12 -27.39
CA LEU A 171 3.70 -11.56 -26.66
C LEU A 171 4.90 -12.51 -26.50
N MET A 172 4.80 -13.79 -26.91
CA MET A 172 5.84 -14.82 -26.70
C MET A 172 6.35 -14.89 -25.24
N VAL A 173 5.43 -14.78 -24.28
CA VAL A 173 5.74 -14.68 -22.86
C VAL A 173 5.66 -16.05 -22.20
N ASP A 174 6.67 -16.44 -21.41
CA ASP A 174 6.57 -17.60 -20.52
C ASP A 174 5.64 -17.28 -19.34
N ILE A 175 4.46 -17.92 -19.30
CA ILE A 175 3.42 -17.68 -18.28
C ILE A 175 4.00 -17.85 -16.87
N ILE A 176 4.80 -18.89 -16.66
CA ILE A 176 5.29 -19.26 -15.34
C ILE A 176 6.32 -18.23 -14.85
N LYS A 177 7.12 -17.69 -15.76
CA LYS A 177 8.21 -16.77 -15.39
C LYS A 177 7.81 -15.30 -15.41
N HIS A 178 6.82 -14.92 -16.20
CA HIS A 178 6.57 -13.52 -16.52
C HIS A 178 5.14 -13.05 -16.18
N VAL A 179 4.21 -13.97 -15.86
CA VAL A 179 2.85 -13.59 -15.47
C VAL A 179 2.69 -13.71 -13.96
N GLN A 180 2.31 -12.61 -13.31
CA GLN A 180 1.96 -12.59 -11.91
C GLN A 180 0.45 -12.41 -11.76
N VAL A 181 -0.21 -13.37 -11.09
CA VAL A 181 -1.62 -13.25 -10.71
C VAL A 181 -1.68 -12.64 -9.32
N LEU A 182 -2.24 -11.43 -9.22
CA LEU A 182 -2.53 -10.78 -7.95
C LEU A 182 -3.99 -11.04 -7.60
N ASN A 183 -4.22 -11.82 -6.54
CA ASN A 183 -5.55 -12.00 -5.96
C ASN A 183 -5.60 -11.20 -4.65
N PRO A 184 -6.21 -10.00 -4.63
CA PRO A 184 -6.55 -9.37 -3.36
C PRO A 184 -7.63 -10.24 -2.73
N THR A 185 -7.21 -11.12 -1.83
CA THR A 185 -8.13 -11.96 -1.05
C THR A 185 -8.36 -11.20 0.25
N ASP A 186 -9.62 -11.11 0.67
CA ASP A 186 -9.97 -10.85 2.07
C ASP A 186 -9.40 -11.95 2.99
#